data_AF-A0A914FS80-F1
#
_entry.id   AF-A0A914FS80-F1
#
_cell.length_a   1.000
_cell.length_b   1.000
_cell.length_c   1.000
_cell.angle_alpha   90.00
_cell.angle_beta   90.00
_cell.angle_gamma   90.00
#
_symmetry.space_group_name_H-M   'P 1'
#
loop_
_entity.id
_entity.type
_entity.pdbx_description
1 polymer ?
#
loop_
_entity_poly.entity_id
_entity_poly.type
_entity_poly.pdbx_seq_one_letter_code
_entity_poly.pdbx_strand_id
1 'polypeptide(L)'
;MDLFDPRYRPWFIGAETSPKDIIFLIDYSGSVKGQTLHLTKITIRHVLMTLNPYDYFTAVNENFTFIQISALNVTFDRFSKNFEKTNDKREKLKQNLGDVEGSGGHKIVLLFTDGIENWPTEVIEKYINENPNDAIRVFGFSMGYGTGAMPALDHSTCLSKGAYAIVDSIMDVRLQSKSYVTKLSDILALVYNEKPLTERPITFVVPYMDVQGSGALISISMPILNKMENATSGFLAIAGVDISFSQLREILPTNNHLYSFIIDMNGIVFFHPKLRIPDSIMD
;
A
#
# COMPACT_ATOMS: atom_id res chain seq x y z
N MET A 1 -18.64 -18.40 -11.30
CA MET A 1 -17.46 -18.81 -10.50
C MET A 1 -17.22 -17.69 -9.51
N ASP A 2 -17.25 -17.97 -8.21
CA ASP A 2 -17.03 -16.95 -7.19
C ASP A 2 -15.52 -16.68 -7.08
N LEU A 3 -15.11 -15.43 -7.33
CA LEU A 3 -13.72 -14.97 -7.25
C LEU A 3 -13.36 -14.40 -5.86
N PHE A 4 -14.26 -14.56 -4.88
CA PHE A 4 -14.09 -14.04 -3.53
C PHE A 4 -12.83 -14.59 -2.85
N ASP A 5 -11.98 -13.66 -2.40
CA ASP A 5 -10.82 -13.96 -1.57
C ASP A 5 -10.76 -12.92 -0.44
N PRO A 6 -10.94 -13.33 0.82
CA PRO A 6 -10.88 -12.45 1.99
C PRO A 6 -9.60 -11.61 2.05
N ARG A 7 -8.47 -12.16 1.58
CA ARG A 7 -7.14 -11.53 1.69
C ARG A 7 -7.01 -10.26 0.86
N TYR A 8 -7.93 -10.01 -0.05
CA TYR A 8 -7.96 -8.83 -0.91
C TYR A 8 -9.10 -7.87 -0.54
N ARG A 9 -9.82 -8.12 0.56
CA ARG A 9 -10.91 -7.26 1.01
C ARG A 9 -10.35 -6.11 1.85
N PRO A 10 -10.97 -4.91 1.79
CA PRO A 10 -10.51 -3.75 2.55
C PRO A 10 -10.33 -4.03 4.06
N TRP A 11 -11.22 -4.84 4.65
CA TRP A 11 -11.12 -5.20 6.06
C TRP A 11 -9.94 -6.09 6.41
N PHE A 12 -9.47 -6.90 5.46
CA PHE A 12 -8.29 -7.70 5.65
C PHE A 12 -7.06 -6.81 5.48
N ILE A 13 -6.94 -6.14 4.33
CA ILE A 13 -5.75 -5.34 4.01
C ILE A 13 -5.54 -4.21 5.02
N GLY A 14 -6.61 -3.56 5.49
CA GLY A 14 -6.54 -2.47 6.46
C GLY A 14 -5.98 -2.88 7.83
N ALA A 15 -6.16 -4.12 8.26
CA ALA A 15 -5.59 -4.64 9.51
C ALA A 15 -4.29 -5.44 9.30
N GLU A 16 -3.93 -5.76 8.06
CA GLU A 16 -2.72 -6.49 7.72
C GLU A 16 -1.46 -5.62 7.80
N THR A 17 -1.58 -4.33 7.49
CA THR A 17 -0.47 -3.36 7.50
C THR A 17 -0.92 -2.04 8.09
N SER A 18 0.02 -1.32 8.72
CA SER A 18 -0.15 0.10 9.04
C SER A 18 -0.28 0.94 7.77
N PRO A 19 -0.76 2.20 7.86
CA PRO A 19 -0.70 3.18 6.78
C PRO A 19 0.69 3.31 6.15
N LYS A 20 0.75 3.70 4.87
CA LYS A 20 1.97 3.65 4.06
C LYS A 20 2.12 4.92 3.21
N ASP A 21 3.34 5.44 3.13
CA ASP A 21 3.79 6.45 2.18
C ASP A 21 4.61 5.74 1.08
N ILE A 22 4.12 5.77 -0.16
CA ILE A 22 4.65 4.95 -1.26
C ILE A 22 5.26 5.83 -2.36
N ILE A 23 6.46 5.48 -2.82
CA ILE A 23 7.01 5.97 -4.09
C ILE A 23 6.98 4.83 -5.11
N PHE A 24 6.29 5.03 -6.22
CA PHE A 24 6.34 4.14 -7.38
C PHE A 24 7.50 4.56 -8.29
N LEU A 25 8.47 3.67 -8.48
CA LEU A 25 9.52 3.76 -9.49
C LEU A 25 9.17 2.79 -10.61
N ILE A 26 8.82 3.32 -11.78
CA ILE A 26 8.30 2.51 -12.88
C ILE A 26 9.24 2.62 -14.07
N ASP A 27 9.68 1.46 -14.55
CA ASP A 27 10.45 1.30 -15.78
C ASP A 27 9.59 1.56 -17.03
N TYR A 28 10.09 2.43 -17.89
CA TYR A 28 9.51 2.87 -19.16
C TYR A 28 10.50 2.79 -20.33
N SER A 29 11.62 2.11 -20.11
CA SER A 29 12.73 1.98 -21.04
C SER A 29 12.28 1.30 -22.34
N GLY A 30 13.18 1.27 -23.31
CA GLY A 30 12.91 0.61 -24.58
C GLY A 30 12.48 -0.86 -24.41
N SER A 31 13.06 -1.56 -23.43
CA SER A 31 12.89 -2.99 -23.22
C SER A 31 11.54 -3.38 -22.63
N VAL A 32 10.95 -2.54 -21.78
CA VAL A 32 9.64 -2.83 -21.18
C VAL A 32 8.47 -2.61 -22.14
N LYS A 33 8.69 -2.08 -23.36
CA LYS A 33 7.58 -1.79 -24.29
C LYS A 33 6.78 -3.03 -24.67
N GLY A 34 5.50 -2.83 -24.97
CA GLY A 34 4.60 -3.90 -25.41
C GLY A 34 4.05 -4.71 -24.25
N GLN A 35 4.32 -6.02 -24.24
CA GLN A 35 3.70 -6.96 -23.30
C GLN A 35 4.15 -6.74 -21.85
N THR A 36 5.43 -6.43 -21.62
CA THR A 36 5.96 -6.16 -20.28
C THR A 36 5.30 -4.93 -19.65
N LEU A 37 5.20 -3.81 -20.37
CA LEU A 37 4.51 -2.61 -19.89
C LEU A 37 3.02 -2.86 -19.64
N HIS A 38 2.37 -3.69 -20.46
CA HIS A 38 0.99 -4.09 -20.21
C HIS A 38 0.87 -4.87 -18.89
N LEU A 39 1.77 -5.83 -18.65
CA LEU A 39 1.84 -6.59 -17.39
C LEU A 39 2.13 -5.69 -16.18
N THR A 40 3.05 -4.74 -16.31
CA THR A 40 3.38 -3.73 -15.29
C THR A 40 2.17 -2.90 -14.93
N LYS A 41 1.41 -2.42 -15.92
CA LYS A 41 0.17 -1.64 -15.66
C LYS A 41 -0.88 -2.43 -14.90
N ILE A 42 -1.09 -3.69 -15.26
CA ILE A 42 -2.05 -4.56 -14.54
C ILE A 42 -1.54 -4.80 -13.10
N THR A 43 -0.25 -5.00 -12.92
CA THR A 43 0.38 -5.19 -11.60
C THR A 43 0.23 -3.96 -10.72
N ILE A 44 0.52 -2.77 -11.24
CA ILE A 44 0.32 -1.51 -10.53
C ILE A 44 -1.17 -1.33 -10.18
N ARG A 45 -2.10 -1.64 -11.07
CA ARG A 45 -3.54 -1.61 -10.74
C ARG A 45 -3.87 -2.50 -9.55
N HIS A 46 -3.31 -3.71 -9.48
CA HIS A 46 -3.52 -4.60 -8.35
C HIS A 46 -2.83 -4.11 -7.07
N VAL A 47 -1.66 -3.48 -7.15
CA VAL A 47 -1.03 -2.81 -6.01
C VAL A 47 -1.92 -1.67 -5.50
N LEU A 48 -2.43 -0.82 -6.39
CA LEU A 48 -3.32 0.29 -6.01
C LEU A 48 -4.61 -0.20 -5.34
N MET A 49 -5.13 -1.37 -5.72
CA MET A 49 -6.28 -2.00 -5.06
C MET A 49 -5.99 -2.46 -3.62
N THR A 50 -4.71 -2.51 -3.20
CA THR A 50 -4.33 -2.80 -1.82
C THR A 50 -4.12 -1.54 -0.96
N LEU A 51 -4.31 -0.35 -1.53
CA LEU A 51 -4.22 0.89 -0.79
C LEU A 51 -5.52 1.19 -0.07
N ASN A 52 -5.39 1.75 1.13
CA ASN A 52 -6.49 2.27 1.92
C ASN A 52 -6.51 3.82 1.86
N PRO A 53 -7.59 4.46 2.29
CA PRO A 53 -7.71 5.93 2.26
C PRO A 53 -6.72 6.70 3.15
N TYR A 54 -5.98 6.00 4.01
CA TYR A 54 -4.93 6.56 4.87
C TYR A 54 -3.52 6.35 4.30
N ASP A 55 -3.41 5.68 3.14
CA ASP A 55 -2.15 5.53 2.42
C ASP A 55 -1.93 6.71 1.46
N TYR A 56 -0.68 7.15 1.35
CA TYR A 56 -0.24 8.18 0.42
C TYR A 56 0.68 7.59 -0.64
N PHE A 57 0.64 8.11 -1.86
CA PHE A 57 1.58 7.67 -2.88
C PHE A 57 1.99 8.77 -3.86
N THR A 58 3.20 8.64 -4.38
CA THR A 58 3.74 9.46 -5.47
C THR A 58 4.30 8.53 -6.54
N ALA A 59 4.09 8.86 -7.82
CA ALA A 59 4.63 8.09 -8.93
C ALA A 59 5.70 8.85 -9.70
N VAL A 60 6.78 8.15 -10.03
CA VAL A 60 7.93 8.65 -10.80
C VAL A 60 8.13 7.75 -12.02
N ASN A 61 8.24 8.36 -13.21
CA ASN A 61 8.58 7.66 -14.44
C ASN A 61 9.93 8.17 -15.01
N GLU A 62 10.47 7.50 -16.03
CA GLU A 62 11.72 7.88 -16.71
C GLU A 62 11.67 9.23 -17.44
N ASN A 63 10.48 9.75 -17.73
CA ASN A 63 10.29 11.11 -18.24
C ASN A 63 10.02 12.14 -17.12
N PHE A 64 10.20 11.74 -15.86
CA PHE A 64 9.98 12.50 -14.63
C PHE A 64 8.69 13.33 -14.60
N THR A 65 7.61 12.85 -15.22
CA THR A 65 6.27 13.40 -14.98
C THR A 65 5.76 12.89 -13.65
N PHE A 66 6.12 13.62 -12.59
CA PHE A 66 5.56 13.46 -11.26
C PHE A 66 4.05 13.68 -11.29
N ILE A 67 3.29 12.64 -10.97
CA ILE A 67 1.92 12.81 -10.49
C ILE A 67 2.05 12.71 -8.97
N GLN A 68 2.24 13.87 -8.34
CA GLN A 68 2.33 13.98 -6.89
C GLN A 68 0.91 14.07 -6.33
N ILE A 69 0.49 13.05 -5.58
CA ILE A 69 -0.74 13.09 -4.77
C ILE A 69 -0.32 12.82 -3.31
N SER A 70 0.05 13.92 -2.64
CA SER A 70 0.08 14.10 -1.18
C SER A 70 1.24 13.50 -0.35
N ALA A 71 1.77 14.37 0.51
CA ALA A 71 2.43 14.19 1.83
C ALA A 71 3.60 13.19 1.98
N LEU A 72 4.83 13.62 1.67
CA LEU A 72 6.04 12.84 1.98
C LEU A 72 6.88 13.56 3.05
N ASN A 73 7.22 12.86 4.13
CA ASN A 73 8.08 13.35 5.22
C ASN A 73 9.47 13.79 4.68
N VAL A 74 10.12 14.77 5.32
CA VAL A 74 11.41 15.40 4.95
C VAL A 74 12.51 14.40 4.53
N THR A 75 12.64 13.24 5.18
CA THR A 75 13.65 12.24 4.77
C THR A 75 13.26 11.49 3.50
N PHE A 76 11.98 11.17 3.34
CA PHE A 76 11.46 10.48 2.16
C PHE A 76 11.35 11.44 0.96
N ASP A 77 11.04 12.71 1.20
CA ASP A 77 11.16 13.80 0.25
C ASP A 77 12.62 14.00 -0.20
N ARG A 78 13.59 13.93 0.71
CA ARG A 78 15.02 13.96 0.36
C ARG A 78 15.42 12.79 -0.53
N PHE A 79 14.95 11.58 -0.21
CA PHE A 79 15.12 10.42 -1.08
C PHE A 79 14.57 10.71 -2.48
N SER A 80 13.30 11.10 -2.60
CA SER A 80 12.66 11.45 -3.88
C SER A 80 13.46 12.49 -4.67
N LYS A 81 13.87 13.58 -4.02
CA LYS A 81 14.67 14.65 -4.64
C LYS A 81 16.06 14.19 -5.11
N ASN A 82 16.67 13.23 -4.43
CA ASN A 82 17.96 12.68 -4.88
C ASN A 82 17.80 11.86 -6.18
N PHE A 83 16.65 11.20 -6.40
CA PHE A 83 16.34 10.56 -7.69
C PHE A 83 16.05 11.57 -8.81
N GLU A 84 15.48 12.73 -8.48
CA GLU A 84 15.29 13.81 -9.45
C GLU A 84 16.63 14.39 -9.95
N LYS A 85 17.57 14.64 -9.02
CA LYS A 85 18.85 15.30 -9.32
C LYS A 85 19.76 14.50 -10.24
N THR A 86 19.71 13.17 -10.21
CA THR A 86 20.59 12.32 -11.04
C THR A 86 20.26 12.37 -12.53
N ASN A 87 19.11 12.92 -12.95
CA ASN A 87 18.65 12.86 -14.35
C ASN A 87 18.56 14.22 -15.09
N ASP A 88 19.13 15.27 -14.49
CA ASP A 88 19.49 16.62 -14.98
C ASP A 88 18.81 17.24 -16.24
N LYS A 89 17.53 16.97 -16.51
CA LYS A 89 16.70 17.81 -17.40
C LYS A 89 15.24 17.88 -16.96
N ARG A 90 14.98 18.71 -15.93
CA ARG A 90 13.86 19.68 -15.80
C ARG A 90 13.58 19.97 -14.32
N GLU A 91 14.23 21.00 -13.78
CA GLU A 91 13.81 21.65 -12.55
C GLU A 91 12.51 22.44 -12.78
N LYS A 92 11.33 21.80 -12.78
CA LYS A 92 10.06 22.50 -12.55
C LYS A 92 9.04 21.60 -11.87
N LEU A 93 9.22 21.34 -10.58
CA LEU A 93 8.10 21.07 -9.69
C LEU A 93 8.36 21.74 -8.32
N LYS A 94 8.30 23.08 -8.30
CA LYS A 94 8.03 23.80 -7.05
C LYS A 94 6.53 24.09 -7.03
N GLN A 95 5.74 23.19 -6.44
CA GLN A 95 4.42 23.54 -5.96
C GLN A 95 4.24 23.06 -4.53
N ASN A 96 4.19 24.05 -3.64
CA ASN A 96 3.46 24.07 -2.37
C ASN A 96 3.44 22.75 -1.57
N LEU A 97 4.64 22.25 -1.24
CA LEU A 97 4.81 21.42 -0.06
C LEU A 97 4.73 22.36 1.16
N GLY A 98 3.51 22.76 1.54
CA GLY A 98 3.28 23.12 2.95
C GLY A 98 3.66 21.94 3.83
N ASP A 99 3.84 22.14 5.13
CA ASP A 99 4.02 21.05 6.09
C ASP A 99 2.80 20.12 6.03
N VAL A 100 2.85 19.12 5.17
CA VAL A 100 1.84 18.05 5.10
C VAL A 100 2.45 16.85 5.80
N GLU A 101 1.85 16.48 6.92
CA GLU A 101 2.21 15.28 7.67
C GLU A 101 1.95 14.04 6.79
N GLY A 102 2.97 13.19 6.61
CA GLY A 102 2.79 11.88 5.96
C GLY A 102 1.89 10.96 6.81
N SER A 103 1.63 9.74 6.36
CA SER A 103 0.74 8.80 7.09
C SER A 103 1.21 8.44 8.50
N GLY A 104 2.47 8.75 8.84
CA GLY A 104 3.11 8.35 10.09
C GLY A 104 3.45 6.85 10.15
N GLY A 105 3.19 6.10 9.07
CA GLY A 105 3.40 4.67 8.98
C GLY A 105 4.63 4.29 8.14
N HIS A 106 4.51 3.25 7.31
CA HIS A 106 5.63 2.71 6.56
C HIS A 106 6.04 3.63 5.41
N LYS A 107 7.35 3.86 5.23
CA LYS A 107 7.90 4.55 4.07
C LYS A 107 8.48 3.52 3.10
N ILE A 108 7.87 3.36 1.93
CA ILE A 108 8.23 2.28 1.00
C ILE A 108 8.41 2.75 -0.43
N VAL A 109 9.34 2.12 -1.13
CA VAL A 109 9.60 2.33 -2.56
C VAL A 109 9.22 1.05 -3.29
N LEU A 110 8.35 1.14 -4.29
CA LEU A 110 7.98 0.02 -5.14
C LEU A 110 8.63 0.22 -6.50
N LEU A 111 9.59 -0.63 -6.84
CA LEU A 111 10.37 -0.58 -8.07
C LEU A 111 9.88 -1.66 -9.04
N PHE A 112 9.44 -1.27 -10.24
CA PHE A 112 9.00 -2.17 -11.30
C PHE A 112 9.96 -2.07 -12.49
N THR A 113 10.66 -3.14 -12.84
CA THR A 113 11.67 -3.15 -13.92
C THR A 113 11.82 -4.52 -14.57
N ASP A 114 12.25 -4.59 -15.82
CA ASP A 114 12.61 -5.84 -16.50
C ASP A 114 14.10 -6.21 -16.41
N GLY A 115 14.92 -5.35 -15.80
CA GLY A 115 16.32 -5.63 -15.49
C GLY A 115 17.31 -5.49 -16.62
N ILE A 116 16.91 -4.92 -17.76
CA ILE A 116 17.79 -4.83 -18.94
C ILE A 116 18.70 -3.58 -18.87
N GLU A 117 18.25 -2.49 -18.24
CA GLU A 117 19.05 -1.29 -18.00
C GLU A 117 19.42 -1.12 -16.53
N ASN A 118 20.57 -0.46 -16.26
CA ASN A 118 21.00 -0.11 -14.92
C ASN A 118 20.05 0.96 -14.34
N TRP A 119 18.96 0.50 -13.74
CA TRP A 119 18.18 1.32 -12.81
C TRP A 119 19.09 1.86 -11.70
N PRO A 120 18.72 2.97 -11.04
CA PRO A 120 19.57 3.61 -10.04
C PRO A 120 19.61 2.85 -8.70
N THR A 121 19.76 1.53 -8.76
CA THR A 121 20.27 0.61 -7.73
C THR A 121 21.38 1.27 -6.93
N GLU A 122 22.37 1.86 -7.61
CA GLU A 122 23.47 2.59 -6.95
C GLU A 122 22.99 3.78 -6.11
N VAL A 123 21.97 4.51 -6.54
CA VAL A 123 21.40 5.64 -5.78
C VAL A 123 20.63 5.13 -4.56
N ILE A 124 19.87 4.05 -4.72
CA ILE A 124 19.16 3.38 -3.63
C ILE A 124 20.17 2.92 -2.58
N GLU A 125 21.19 2.18 -3.01
CA GLU A 125 22.23 1.62 -2.15
C GLU A 125 23.02 2.73 -1.45
N LYS A 126 23.43 3.77 -2.20
CA LYS A 126 24.11 4.94 -1.64
C LYS A 126 23.25 5.63 -0.59
N TYR A 127 21.98 5.89 -0.86
CA TYR A 127 21.09 6.55 0.09
C TYR A 127 20.94 5.74 1.38
N ILE A 128 20.69 4.43 1.27
CA ILE A 128 20.50 3.53 2.42
C ILE A 128 21.78 3.50 3.28
N ASN A 129 22.94 3.42 2.63
CA ASN A 129 24.23 3.39 3.31
C ASN A 129 24.56 4.74 4.00
N GLU A 130 24.20 5.86 3.37
CA GLU A 130 24.41 7.21 3.94
C GLU A 130 23.41 7.53 5.07
N ASN A 131 22.23 6.92 5.06
CA ASN A 131 21.14 7.21 6.01
C ASN A 131 20.63 5.92 6.70
N PRO A 132 21.46 5.25 7.52
CA PRO A 132 21.10 3.97 8.14
C PRO A 132 19.93 4.06 9.13
N ASN A 133 19.65 5.27 9.64
CA ASN A 133 18.53 5.53 10.55
C ASN A 133 17.20 5.78 9.82
N ASP A 134 17.23 5.97 8.50
CA ASP A 134 16.01 6.10 7.71
C ASP A 134 15.39 4.73 7.47
N ALA A 135 14.21 4.50 8.03
CA ALA A 135 13.46 3.25 7.89
C ALA A 135 12.72 3.15 6.54
N ILE A 136 13.40 3.43 5.43
CA ILE A 136 12.86 3.28 4.07
C ILE A 136 13.09 1.85 3.60
N ARG A 137 12.05 1.21 3.07
CA ARG A 137 12.12 -0.15 2.51
C ARG A 137 11.83 -0.15 1.03
N VAL A 138 12.61 -0.90 0.27
CA VAL A 138 12.50 -1.01 -1.19
C VAL A 138 12.00 -2.41 -1.53
N PHE A 139 10.91 -2.46 -2.29
CA PHE A 139 10.32 -3.66 -2.82
C PHE A 139 10.48 -3.69 -4.33
N GLY A 140 11.05 -4.77 -4.84
CA GLY A 140 11.37 -4.93 -6.26
C GLY A 140 10.40 -5.89 -6.93
N PHE A 141 9.89 -5.49 -8.10
CA PHE A 141 9.08 -6.31 -8.99
C PHE A 141 9.86 -6.47 -10.30
N SER A 142 10.34 -7.69 -10.55
CA SER A 142 10.83 -8.06 -11.88
C SER A 142 9.62 -8.25 -12.79
N MET A 143 9.58 -7.50 -13.87
CA MET A 143 8.47 -7.47 -14.81
C MET A 143 8.92 -8.04 -16.16
N GLY A 144 8.20 -9.02 -16.68
CA GLY A 144 8.35 -9.46 -18.07
C GLY A 144 8.24 -10.96 -18.26
N TYR A 145 7.80 -11.36 -19.44
CA TYR A 145 7.60 -12.78 -19.73
C TYR A 145 8.93 -13.51 -19.83
N GLY A 146 9.11 -14.54 -19.01
CA GLY A 146 10.36 -15.30 -18.93
C GLY A 146 11.53 -14.52 -18.33
N THR A 147 11.26 -13.44 -17.57
CA THR A 147 12.30 -12.82 -16.75
C THR A 147 12.69 -13.79 -15.64
N GLY A 148 13.97 -14.16 -15.62
CA GLY A 148 14.52 -14.96 -14.53
C GLY A 148 14.64 -14.17 -13.23
N ALA A 149 15.17 -14.82 -12.21
CA ALA A 149 15.60 -14.11 -11.01
C ALA A 149 16.59 -12.99 -11.37
N MET A 150 16.44 -11.84 -10.72
CA MET A 150 17.27 -10.65 -10.91
C MET A 150 18.12 -10.41 -9.65
N PRO A 151 19.35 -10.96 -9.57
CA PRO A 151 20.18 -10.86 -8.36
C PRO A 151 20.51 -9.42 -7.94
N ALA A 152 20.67 -8.50 -8.91
CA ALA A 152 20.95 -7.10 -8.61
C ALA A 152 19.76 -6.41 -7.90
N LEU A 153 18.54 -6.71 -8.34
CA LEU A 153 17.33 -6.19 -7.72
C LEU A 153 17.10 -6.82 -6.34
N ASP A 154 17.29 -8.14 -6.23
CA ASP A 154 17.22 -8.85 -4.96
C ASP A 154 18.23 -8.27 -3.93
N HIS A 155 19.47 -8.05 -4.34
CA HIS A 155 20.51 -7.42 -3.51
C HIS A 155 20.08 -6.03 -2.98
N SER A 156 19.61 -5.14 -3.87
CA SER A 156 19.13 -3.82 -3.47
C SER A 156 17.94 -3.87 -2.51
N THR A 157 16.97 -4.74 -2.75
CA THR A 157 15.82 -4.88 -1.85
C THR A 157 16.23 -5.45 -0.49
N CYS A 158 17.17 -6.40 -0.46
CA CYS A 158 17.71 -6.99 0.76
C CYS A 158 18.42 -5.95 1.65
N LEU A 159 19.20 -5.02 1.05
CA LEU A 159 19.86 -3.93 1.79
C LEU A 159 18.85 -3.05 2.56
N SER A 160 17.69 -2.80 1.95
CA SER A 160 16.61 -2.02 2.57
C SER A 160 15.71 -2.83 3.52
N LYS A 161 16.01 -4.13 3.76
CA LYS A 161 15.13 -5.08 4.47
C LYS A 161 13.73 -5.19 3.85
N GLY A 162 13.65 -5.06 2.53
CA GLY A 162 12.44 -5.22 1.74
C GLY A 162 12.26 -6.66 1.26
N ALA A 163 11.65 -6.81 0.09
CA ALA A 163 11.46 -8.09 -0.59
C ALA A 163 11.41 -7.91 -2.11
N TYR A 164 11.70 -9.00 -2.81
CA TYR A 164 11.69 -9.09 -4.26
C TYR A 164 10.62 -10.08 -4.74
N ALA A 165 9.92 -9.74 -5.81
CA ALA A 165 8.88 -10.53 -6.44
C ALA A 165 9.10 -10.60 -7.96
N ILE A 166 8.80 -11.76 -8.54
CA ILE A 166 8.86 -11.99 -9.99
C ILE A 166 7.44 -12.00 -10.54
N VAL A 167 7.19 -11.18 -11.55
CA VAL A 167 5.91 -11.12 -12.26
C VAL A 167 6.17 -11.39 -13.74
N ASP A 168 6.16 -12.67 -14.09
CA ASP A 168 6.44 -13.18 -15.43
C ASP A 168 5.20 -13.68 -16.17
N SER A 169 4.04 -13.71 -15.52
CA SER A 169 2.76 -13.99 -16.16
C SER A 169 1.59 -13.22 -15.56
N ILE A 170 0.46 -13.20 -16.28
CA ILE A 170 -0.80 -12.61 -15.78
C ILE A 170 -1.34 -13.33 -14.54
N MET A 171 -1.00 -14.61 -14.35
CA MET A 171 -1.46 -15.41 -13.21
C MET A 171 -0.74 -15.00 -11.92
N ASP A 172 0.50 -14.55 -12.03
CA ASP A 172 1.31 -14.12 -10.89
C ASP A 172 0.89 -12.77 -10.36
N VAL A 173 0.34 -11.90 -11.21
CA VAL A 173 0.01 -10.51 -10.87
C VAL A 173 -0.75 -10.42 -9.56
N ARG A 174 -1.82 -11.21 -9.39
CA ARG A 174 -2.68 -11.13 -8.20
C ARG A 174 -1.92 -11.48 -6.92
N LEU A 175 -1.08 -12.51 -6.95
CA LEU A 175 -0.33 -12.96 -5.77
C LEU A 175 0.84 -12.02 -5.49
N GLN A 176 1.62 -11.71 -6.52
CA GLN A 176 2.88 -11.00 -6.42
C GLN A 176 2.68 -9.52 -6.12
N SER A 177 1.62 -8.87 -6.65
CA SER A 177 1.29 -7.48 -6.32
C SER A 177 1.08 -7.26 -4.81
N LYS A 178 0.73 -8.30 -4.06
CA LYS A 178 0.51 -8.24 -2.61
C LYS A 178 1.74 -8.65 -1.79
N SER A 179 2.81 -9.16 -2.40
CA SER A 179 4.01 -9.66 -1.71
C SER A 179 4.62 -8.67 -0.71
N TYR A 180 4.65 -7.38 -1.06
CA TYR A 180 5.15 -6.33 -0.18
C TYR A 180 4.28 -6.16 1.09
N VAL A 181 2.96 -6.28 0.97
CA VAL A 181 2.03 -6.22 2.12
C VAL A 181 2.30 -7.37 3.07
N THR A 182 2.53 -8.58 2.57
CA THR A 182 2.89 -9.73 3.39
C THR A 182 4.18 -9.51 4.17
N LYS A 183 5.20 -8.90 3.56
CA LYS A 183 6.43 -8.54 4.29
C LYS A 183 6.17 -7.50 5.37
N LEU A 184 5.32 -6.51 5.10
CA LEU A 184 4.96 -5.47 6.07
C LEU A 184 4.14 -6.04 7.23
N SER A 185 3.26 -7.02 6.98
CA SER A 185 2.47 -7.66 8.03
C SER A 185 3.34 -8.47 9.00
N ASP A 186 4.37 -9.15 8.50
CA ASP A 186 5.36 -9.82 9.33
C ASP A 186 6.11 -8.82 10.23
N ILE A 187 6.48 -7.66 9.69
CA ILE A 187 7.14 -6.60 10.47
C ILE A 187 6.20 -6.05 11.55
N LEU A 188 4.94 -5.80 11.19
CA LEU A 188 3.93 -5.33 12.13
C LEU A 188 3.68 -6.34 13.25
N ALA A 189 3.67 -7.63 12.91
CA ALA A 189 3.50 -8.71 13.87
C ALA A 189 4.60 -8.72 14.93
N LEU A 190 5.86 -8.45 14.57
CA LEU A 190 6.95 -8.34 15.54
C LEU A 190 6.67 -7.24 16.57
N VAL A 191 6.26 -6.06 16.10
CA VAL A 191 5.95 -4.90 16.97
C VAL A 191 4.74 -5.19 17.87
N TYR A 192 3.72 -5.86 17.35
CA TYR A 192 2.53 -6.17 18.13
C TYR A 192 2.74 -7.34 19.09
N ASN A 193 3.69 -8.24 18.83
CA ASN A 193 3.98 -9.34 19.74
C ASN A 193 4.55 -8.86 21.08
N GLU A 194 5.27 -7.73 21.07
CA GLU A 194 5.79 -7.06 22.28
C GLU A 194 4.69 -6.35 23.08
N LYS A 195 3.52 -6.11 22.48
CA LYS A 195 2.41 -5.37 23.11
C LYS A 195 1.30 -6.30 23.62
N PRO A 196 0.70 -6.01 24.79
CA PRO A 196 -0.48 -6.72 25.26
C PRO A 196 -1.67 -6.50 24.31
N LEU A 197 -2.64 -7.42 24.33
CA LEU A 197 -3.78 -7.41 23.40
C LEU A 197 -4.60 -6.11 23.48
N THR A 198 -4.71 -5.51 24.67
CA THR A 198 -5.47 -4.28 24.92
C THR A 198 -4.83 -3.02 24.32
N GLU A 199 -3.54 -3.05 24.00
CA GLU A 199 -2.79 -1.92 23.42
C GLU A 199 -2.59 -2.04 21.91
N ARG A 200 -3.02 -3.16 21.32
CA ARG A 200 -2.95 -3.37 19.88
C ARG A 200 -4.08 -2.56 19.22
N PRO A 201 -3.79 -1.78 18.18
CA PRO A 201 -4.81 -0.96 17.54
C PRO A 201 -5.81 -1.85 16.81
N ILE A 202 -7.06 -1.38 16.78
CA ILE A 202 -8.11 -1.89 15.91
C ILE A 202 -8.21 -0.98 14.68
N THR A 203 -8.42 -1.57 13.51
CA THR A 203 -8.60 -0.81 12.27
C THR A 203 -10.08 -0.70 11.94
N PHE A 204 -10.55 0.54 11.81
CA PHE A 204 -11.84 0.85 11.21
C PHE A 204 -11.69 0.96 9.70
N VAL A 205 -12.56 0.25 9.00
CA VAL A 205 -12.53 0.14 7.54
C VAL A 205 -13.62 1.03 6.98
N VAL A 206 -13.29 1.83 5.97
CA VAL A 206 -14.27 2.71 5.31
C VAL A 206 -15.47 1.93 4.80
N PRO A 207 -16.67 2.54 4.76
CA PRO A 207 -17.88 1.83 4.39
C PRO A 207 -17.80 1.17 3.03
N TYR A 208 -18.26 -0.07 2.95
CA TYR A 208 -18.33 -0.83 1.71
C TYR A 208 -19.59 -1.70 1.66
N MET A 209 -19.92 -2.17 0.46
CA MET A 209 -21.06 -3.06 0.27
C MET A 209 -20.70 -4.50 0.64
N ASP A 210 -21.55 -5.10 1.47
CA ASP A 210 -21.45 -6.51 1.83
C ASP A 210 -21.54 -7.40 0.59
N VAL A 211 -20.61 -8.35 0.50
CA VAL A 211 -20.59 -9.36 -0.56
C VAL A 211 -21.77 -10.32 -0.48
N GLN A 212 -22.38 -10.48 0.70
CA GLN A 212 -23.57 -11.31 0.89
C GLN A 212 -24.87 -10.55 0.58
N GLY A 213 -24.78 -9.26 0.21
CA GLY A 213 -25.94 -8.45 -0.15
C GLY A 213 -26.72 -7.89 1.03
N SER A 214 -26.18 -7.92 2.26
CA SER A 214 -26.80 -7.28 3.44
C SER A 214 -26.80 -5.75 3.39
N GLY A 215 -26.20 -5.17 2.35
CA GLY A 215 -26.11 -3.73 2.12
C GLY A 215 -24.80 -3.12 2.61
N ALA A 216 -24.83 -1.81 2.85
CA ALA A 216 -23.66 -1.08 3.34
C ALA A 216 -23.32 -1.43 4.79
N LEU A 217 -22.03 -1.62 5.06
CA LEU A 217 -21.51 -1.89 6.40
C LEU A 217 -20.15 -1.22 6.63
N ILE A 218 -19.78 -1.17 7.91
CA ILE A 218 -18.45 -0.79 8.40
C ILE A 218 -17.86 -2.05 9.04
N SER A 219 -16.57 -2.31 8.83
CA SER A 219 -15.89 -3.41 9.52
C SER A 219 -14.86 -2.87 10.51
N ILE A 220 -14.78 -3.52 11.66
CA ILE A 220 -13.70 -3.36 12.62
C ILE A 220 -12.82 -4.60 12.52
N SER A 221 -11.52 -4.42 12.37
CA SER A 221 -10.59 -5.50 12.09
C SER A 221 -9.36 -5.46 12.99
N MET A 222 -8.81 -6.63 13.32
CA MET A 222 -7.63 -6.77 14.17
C MET A 222 -6.79 -7.98 13.74
N PRO A 223 -5.45 -7.86 13.69
CA PRO A 223 -4.59 -8.97 13.33
C PRO A 223 -4.41 -9.98 14.47
N ILE A 224 -4.43 -11.25 14.10
CA ILE A 224 -4.12 -12.42 14.94
C ILE A 224 -2.68 -12.84 14.66
N LEU A 225 -1.90 -12.95 15.74
CA LEU A 225 -0.47 -13.24 15.65
C LEU A 225 -0.15 -14.67 16.09
N ASN A 226 0.88 -15.23 15.49
CA ASN A 226 1.48 -16.49 15.92
C ASN A 226 2.42 -16.24 17.10
N LYS A 227 2.16 -16.90 18.23
CA LYS A 227 2.96 -16.81 19.46
C LYS A 227 3.89 -18.01 19.69
N MET A 228 3.98 -18.93 18.74
CA MET A 228 4.88 -20.08 18.87
C MET A 228 6.35 -19.61 18.84
N GLU A 229 7.18 -20.15 19.73
CA GLU A 229 8.60 -19.75 19.88
C GLU A 229 9.44 -19.96 18.60
N ASN A 230 9.05 -20.90 17.72
CA ASN A 230 9.75 -21.23 16.48
C ASN A 230 8.96 -20.85 15.21
N ALA A 231 8.05 -19.89 15.30
CA ALA A 231 7.27 -19.44 14.16
C ALA A 231 8.15 -18.71 13.12
N THR A 232 8.02 -19.10 11.84
CA THR A 232 8.69 -18.43 10.72
C THR A 232 8.06 -17.09 10.34
N SER A 233 6.78 -16.90 10.65
CA SER A 233 6.02 -15.67 10.47
C SER A 233 5.21 -15.38 11.73
N GLY A 234 5.21 -14.10 12.13
CA GLY A 234 4.45 -13.63 13.29
C GLY A 234 2.98 -13.34 12.97
N PHE A 235 2.61 -13.14 11.71
CA PHE A 235 1.24 -12.86 11.29
C PHE A 235 0.52 -14.17 10.92
N LEU A 236 -0.72 -14.35 11.38
CA LEU A 236 -1.48 -15.58 11.12
C LEU A 236 -2.77 -15.31 10.35
N ALA A 237 -3.60 -14.40 10.85
CA ALA A 237 -4.94 -14.14 10.31
C ALA A 237 -5.45 -12.77 10.75
N ILE A 238 -6.65 -12.42 10.32
CA ILE A 238 -7.35 -11.19 10.73
C ILE A 238 -8.74 -11.56 11.21
N ALA A 239 -9.11 -11.07 12.38
CA ALA A 239 -10.48 -11.09 12.87
C ALA A 239 -11.18 -9.81 12.43
N GLY A 240 -12.37 -9.94 11.86
CA GLY A 240 -13.24 -8.83 11.48
C GLY A 240 -14.62 -8.97 12.12
N VAL A 241 -15.20 -7.85 12.53
CA VAL A 241 -16.60 -7.76 12.96
C VAL A 241 -17.27 -6.67 12.15
N ASP A 242 -18.42 -7.03 11.57
CA ASP A 242 -19.19 -6.13 10.72
C ASP A 242 -20.31 -5.45 11.49
N ILE A 243 -20.51 -4.17 11.17
CA ILE A 243 -21.59 -3.32 11.70
C ILE A 243 -22.36 -2.78 10.49
N SER A 244 -23.59 -3.25 10.34
CA SER A 244 -24.45 -2.85 9.23
C SER A 244 -25.00 -1.42 9.40
N PHE A 245 -25.28 -0.76 8.29
CA PHE A 245 -25.90 0.58 8.30
C PHE A 245 -27.32 0.59 8.87
N SER A 246 -28.01 -0.54 8.90
CA SER A 246 -29.30 -0.70 9.58
C SER A 246 -29.12 -0.65 11.09
N GLN A 247 -28.16 -1.40 11.65
CA GLN A 247 -27.83 -1.34 13.07
C GLN A 247 -27.41 0.06 13.52
N LEU A 248 -26.60 0.76 12.73
CA LEU A 248 -26.21 2.15 13.03
C LEU A 248 -27.42 3.09 13.05
N ARG A 249 -28.37 2.91 12.13
CA ARG A 249 -29.60 3.73 12.09
C ARG A 249 -30.51 3.52 13.30
N GLU A 250 -30.51 2.33 13.89
CA GLU A 250 -31.29 2.04 15.10
C GLU A 250 -30.68 2.70 16.35
N ILE A 251 -29.35 2.80 16.40
CA ILE A 251 -28.62 3.35 17.55
C ILE A 251 -28.53 4.88 17.49
N LEU A 252 -28.35 5.43 16.28
CA LEU A 252 -28.15 6.86 16.09
C LEU A 252 -29.47 7.63 16.20
N PRO A 253 -29.51 8.76 16.92
CA PRO A 253 -30.73 9.55 17.04
C PRO A 253 -31.11 10.18 15.70
N THR A 254 -32.39 10.09 15.35
CA THR A 254 -32.96 10.71 14.14
C THR A 254 -34.33 11.33 14.43
N ASN A 255 -34.59 12.52 13.87
CA ASN A 255 -35.88 13.19 13.91
C ASN A 255 -36.11 13.91 12.55
N ASN A 256 -37.32 14.39 12.27
CA ASN A 256 -37.70 15.09 11.05
C ASN A 256 -36.80 16.30 10.72
N HIS A 257 -36.13 16.89 11.72
CA HIS A 257 -35.21 18.03 11.55
C HIS A 257 -33.76 17.71 11.91
N LEU A 258 -33.45 16.50 12.37
CA LEU A 258 -32.12 16.14 12.87
C LEU A 258 -31.66 14.81 12.27
N TYR A 259 -30.44 14.81 11.74
CA TYR A 259 -29.76 13.61 11.30
C TYR A 259 -28.42 13.49 11.99
N SER A 260 -27.98 12.24 12.15
CA SER A 260 -26.67 11.91 12.67
C SER A 260 -25.75 11.51 11.52
N PHE A 261 -24.48 11.85 11.64
CA PHE A 261 -23.42 11.40 10.73
C PHE A 261 -22.16 11.09 11.53
N ILE A 262 -21.35 10.16 11.03
CA ILE A 262 -20.10 9.73 11.65
C ILE A 262 -18.98 10.09 10.69
N ILE A 263 -17.99 10.83 11.19
CA ILE A 263 -16.74 11.13 10.51
C ILE A 263 -15.57 10.65 11.36
N ASP A 264 -14.47 10.31 10.70
CA ASP A 264 -13.21 10.09 11.39
C ASP A 264 -12.41 11.40 11.57
N MET A 265 -11.21 11.27 12.15
CA MET A 265 -10.31 12.40 12.38
C MET A 265 -9.68 12.96 11.10
N ASN A 266 -9.78 12.25 9.98
CA ASN A 266 -9.29 12.65 8.67
C ASN A 266 -10.39 13.23 7.76
N GLY A 267 -11.62 13.39 8.29
CA GLY A 267 -12.78 13.93 7.57
C GLY A 267 -13.47 12.91 6.65
N ILE A 268 -13.12 11.63 6.73
CA ILE A 268 -13.78 10.55 6.00
C ILE A 268 -15.12 10.24 6.65
N VAL A 269 -16.17 10.23 5.84
CA VAL A 269 -17.54 9.95 6.29
C VAL A 269 -17.76 8.43 6.39
N PHE A 270 -17.90 7.94 7.62
CA PHE A 270 -18.24 6.54 7.91
C PHE A 270 -19.75 6.27 7.87
N PHE A 271 -20.56 7.28 8.20
CA PHE A 271 -22.02 7.16 8.10
C PHE A 271 -22.62 8.51 7.79
N HIS A 272 -23.50 8.56 6.79
CA HIS A 272 -24.36 9.73 6.53
C HIS A 272 -25.62 9.24 5.80
N PRO A 273 -26.83 9.79 6.08
CA PRO A 273 -28.08 9.32 5.45
C PRO A 273 -28.09 9.40 3.92
N LYS A 274 -27.31 10.33 3.35
CA LYS A 274 -27.13 10.52 1.91
C LYS A 274 -25.83 9.92 1.37
N LEU A 275 -25.08 9.17 2.18
CA LEU A 275 -23.84 8.53 1.71
C LEU A 275 -24.20 7.52 0.62
N ARG A 276 -23.62 7.70 -0.56
CA ARG A 276 -23.72 6.73 -1.65
C ARG A 276 -22.47 5.89 -1.64
N ILE A 277 -22.65 4.59 -1.41
CA ILE A 277 -21.57 3.62 -1.47
C ILE A 277 -21.72 2.92 -2.82
N PRO A 278 -20.67 2.85 -3.64
CA PRO A 278 -20.72 2.11 -4.90
C PRO A 278 -21.11 0.64 -4.66
N ASP A 279 -21.97 0.10 -5.52
CA ASP A 279 -22.43 -1.29 -5.44
C ASP A 279 -21.29 -2.30 -5.65
N SER A 280 -20.18 -1.87 -6.25
CA SER A 280 -18.98 -2.68 -6.48
C SER A 280 -17.70 -1.87 -6.17
N ILE A 281 -16.70 -2.53 -5.57
CA ILE A 281 -15.33 -1.98 -5.40
C ILE A 281 -14.52 -2.15 -6.72
N MET A 282 -15.13 -2.67 -7.79
CA MET A 282 -14.42 -3.17 -8.97
C MET A 282 -14.71 -2.48 -10.31
N ASP A 283 -15.44 -1.38 -10.34
CA ASP A 283 -15.61 -0.58 -11.57
C ASP A 283 -14.55 0.54 -11.70
#